data_AF-A0A396NM90-F1
#
_entry.id   AF-A0A396NM90-F1
#
_cell.length_a   1.000
_cell.length_b   1.000
_cell.length_c   1.000
_cell.angle_alpha   90.00
_cell.angle_beta   90.00
_cell.angle_gamma   90.00
#
_symmetry.space_group_name_H-M   'P 1'
#
loop_
_entity.id
_entity.type
_entity.pdbx_description
1 polymer ?
#
loop_
_entity_poly.entity_id
_entity_poly.type
_entity_poly.pdbx_seq_one_letter_code
_entity_poly.pdbx_strand_id
1 'polypeptide(L)'
;MNEKNTAQTQKEEREEVLKEIRQLENRKKILENKQRNEERRVRTRRLIERGAILEGIFPLASNLSGAEVKAFLIALSHLPGAAELTANLPKSGDTP
;
A
#
# COMPACT_ATOMS: atom_id res chain seq x y z
N MET A 1 -54.07 -27.18 1.17
CA MET A 1 -52.79 -27.93 1.19
C MET A 1 -51.59 -27.12 0.67
N ASN A 2 -51.75 -25.92 0.10
CA ASN A 2 -50.64 -25.22 -0.58
C ASN A 2 -49.75 -24.33 0.31
N GLU A 3 -50.26 -23.76 1.41
CA GLU A 3 -49.49 -22.78 2.20
C GLU A 3 -48.25 -23.36 2.91
N LYS A 4 -48.29 -24.65 3.28
CA LYS A 4 -47.15 -25.33 3.93
C LYS A 4 -45.98 -25.55 2.97
N ASN A 5 -46.26 -25.77 1.67
CA ASN A 5 -45.21 -25.95 0.66
C ASN A 5 -44.54 -24.61 0.35
N THR A 6 -45.30 -23.52 0.20
CA THR A 6 -44.74 -22.18 -0.06
C THR A 6 -43.84 -21.69 1.07
N ALA A 7 -44.22 -21.96 2.33
CA ALA A 7 -43.42 -21.58 3.50
C ALA A 7 -42.11 -22.38 3.63
N GLN A 8 -42.10 -23.64 3.17
CA GLN A 8 -40.91 -24.48 3.11
C GLN A 8 -39.92 -23.95 2.05
N THR A 9 -40.42 -23.65 0.84
CA THR A 9 -39.62 -23.10 -0.26
C THR A 9 -39.00 -21.74 0.11
N GLN A 10 -39.77 -20.85 0.76
CA GLN A 10 -39.25 -19.56 1.25
C GLN A 10 -38.16 -19.70 2.33
N LYS A 11 -38.18 -20.79 3.11
CA LYS A 11 -37.13 -21.07 4.11
C LYS A 11 -35.85 -21.53 3.44
N GLU A 12 -35.96 -22.40 2.43
CA GLU A 12 -34.83 -22.90 1.64
C GLU A 12 -34.15 -21.76 0.87
N GLU A 13 -34.94 -20.89 0.22
CA GLU A 13 -34.45 -19.67 -0.45
C GLU A 13 -33.71 -18.75 0.53
N ARG A 14 -34.25 -18.55 1.75
CA ARG A 14 -33.57 -17.74 2.78
C ARG A 14 -32.25 -18.36 3.23
N GLU A 15 -32.18 -19.68 3.36
CA GLU A 15 -30.92 -20.37 3.73
C GLU A 15 -29.86 -20.25 2.63
N GLU A 16 -30.27 -20.34 1.36
CA GLU A 16 -29.38 -20.15 0.21
C GLU A 16 -28.84 -18.73 0.14
N VAL A 17 -29.72 -17.73 0.28
CA VAL A 17 -29.32 -16.31 0.35
C VAL A 17 -28.36 -16.04 1.51
N LEU A 18 -28.59 -16.64 2.69
CA LEU A 18 -27.68 -16.50 3.83
C LEU A 18 -26.32 -17.16 3.61
N LYS A 19 -26.25 -18.24 2.83
CA LYS A 19 -24.97 -18.85 2.42
C LYS A 19 -24.25 -17.95 1.43
N GLU A 20 -24.97 -17.39 0.47
CA GLU A 20 -24.41 -16.48 -0.53
C GLU A 20 -23.87 -15.20 0.11
N ILE A 21 -24.61 -14.59 1.05
CA ILE A 21 -24.13 -13.44 1.83
C ILE A 21 -22.81 -13.77 2.52
N ARG A 22 -22.70 -14.91 3.20
CA ARG A 22 -21.45 -15.34 3.86
C ARG A 22 -20.31 -15.54 2.86
N GLN A 23 -20.58 -16.08 1.67
CA GLN A 23 -19.58 -16.24 0.62
C GLN A 23 -19.10 -14.87 0.10
N LEU A 24 -20.03 -13.93 -0.13
CA LEU A 24 -19.72 -12.57 -0.57
C LEU A 24 -18.92 -11.80 0.49
N GLU A 25 -19.26 -11.92 1.77
CA GLU A 25 -18.49 -11.34 2.88
C GLU A 25 -17.05 -11.86 2.92
N ASN A 26 -16.88 -13.18 2.77
CA ASN A 26 -15.55 -13.79 2.69
C ASN A 26 -14.77 -13.29 1.47
N ARG A 27 -15.42 -13.17 0.32
CA ARG A 27 -14.80 -12.66 -0.91
C ARG A 27 -14.39 -11.19 -0.76
N LYS A 28 -15.23 -10.35 -0.14
CA LYS A 28 -14.91 -8.96 0.17
C LYS A 28 -13.68 -8.87 1.07
N LYS A 29 -13.62 -9.65 2.15
CA LYS A 29 -12.47 -9.69 3.06
C LYS A 29 -11.17 -10.08 2.34
N ILE A 30 -11.23 -11.05 1.43
CA ILE A 30 -10.08 -11.45 0.61
C ILE A 30 -9.61 -10.30 -0.29
N LEU A 31 -10.54 -9.59 -0.93
CA LEU A 31 -10.21 -8.47 -1.80
C LEU A 31 -9.56 -7.31 -1.02
N GLU A 32 -10.09 -6.97 0.15
CA GLU A 32 -9.51 -5.94 1.04
C GLU A 32 -8.10 -6.33 1.52
N ASN A 33 -7.87 -7.61 1.83
CA ASN A 33 -6.55 -8.12 2.17
C ASN A 33 -5.57 -7.99 1.00
N LYS A 34 -6.02 -8.30 -0.23
CA LYS A 34 -5.20 -8.17 -1.44
C LYS A 34 -4.82 -6.71 -1.70
N GLN A 35 -5.77 -5.78 -1.57
CA GLN A 35 -5.51 -4.36 -1.73
C GLN A 35 -4.46 -3.86 -0.74
N ARG A 36 -4.63 -4.14 0.55
CA ARG A 36 -3.64 -3.76 1.58
C ARG A 36 -2.27 -4.39 1.34
N ASN A 37 -2.23 -5.62 0.82
CA ASN A 37 -0.97 -6.26 0.47
C ASN A 37 -0.30 -5.57 -0.73
N GLU A 38 -1.07 -5.19 -1.74
CA GLU A 38 -0.53 -4.48 -2.90
C GLU A 38 -0.03 -3.08 -2.53
N GLU A 39 -0.75 -2.35 -1.69
CA GLU A 39 -0.28 -1.06 -1.13
C GLU A 39 1.05 -1.22 -0.39
N ARG A 40 1.19 -2.30 0.41
CA ARG A 40 2.46 -2.64 1.07
C ARG A 40 3.55 -2.95 0.05
N ARG A 41 3.26 -3.71 -1.02
CA ARG A 41 4.23 -4.03 -2.08
C ARG A 41 4.70 -2.79 -2.81
N VAL A 42 3.78 -1.90 -3.20
CA VAL A 42 4.10 -0.61 -3.84
C VAL A 42 4.96 0.25 -2.92
N ARG A 43 4.62 0.32 -1.63
CA ARG A 43 5.43 1.03 -0.63
C ARG A 43 6.83 0.45 -0.52
N THR A 44 6.96 -0.87 -0.36
CA THR A 44 8.27 -1.55 -0.25
C THR A 44 9.10 -1.35 -1.50
N ARG A 45 8.50 -1.50 -2.69
CA ARG A 45 9.16 -1.26 -3.97
C ARG A 45 9.72 0.17 -4.05
N ARG A 46 8.90 1.18 -3.74
CA ARG A 46 9.34 2.58 -3.69
C ARG A 46 10.51 2.80 -2.72
N LEU A 47 10.49 2.15 -1.56
CA LEU A 47 11.55 2.28 -0.56
C LEU A 47 12.86 1.63 -1.04
N ILE A 48 12.79 0.47 -1.68
CA ILE A 48 13.95 -0.21 -2.27
C ILE A 48 14.53 0.63 -3.42
N GLU A 49 13.69 1.09 -4.35
CA GLU A 49 14.13 1.91 -5.49
C GLU A 49 14.84 3.19 -5.00
N ARG A 50 14.26 3.89 -4.01
CA ARG A 50 14.90 5.09 -3.43
C ARG A 50 16.19 4.75 -2.66
N GLY A 51 16.23 3.61 -1.96
CA GLY A 51 17.44 3.13 -1.29
C GLY A 51 18.57 2.81 -2.28
N ALA A 52 18.25 2.14 -3.38
CA ALA A 52 19.21 1.83 -4.44
C ALA A 52 19.77 3.09 -5.10
N ILE A 53 18.92 4.11 -5.35
CA ILE A 53 19.39 5.42 -5.84
C ILE A 53 20.37 6.05 -4.83
N LEU A 54 20.04 6.00 -3.55
CA LEU A 54 20.91 6.55 -2.50
C LEU A 54 22.27 5.85 -2.45
N GLU A 55 22.29 4.51 -2.48
CA GLU A 55 23.52 3.71 -2.50
C GLU A 55 24.35 3.96 -3.76
N GLY A 56 23.70 4.18 -4.90
CA GLY A 56 24.37 4.53 -6.16
C GLY A 56 25.06 5.90 -6.13
N ILE A 57 24.47 6.89 -5.44
CA ILE A 57 25.07 8.23 -5.28
C ILE A 57 26.13 8.23 -4.17
N PHE A 58 25.86 7.53 -3.07
CA PHE A 58 26.74 7.44 -1.91
C PHE A 58 27.08 5.98 -1.62
N PRO A 59 28.15 5.43 -2.23
CA PRO A 59 28.55 4.03 -2.01
C PRO A 59 28.76 3.67 -0.54
N LEU A 60 29.16 4.65 0.29
CA LEU A 60 29.32 4.50 1.73
C LEU A 60 28.01 4.12 2.44
N ALA A 61 26.84 4.51 1.91
CA ALA A 61 25.53 4.28 2.53
C ALA A 61 25.21 2.79 2.73
N SER A 62 25.76 1.91 1.89
CA SER A 62 25.60 0.45 2.01
C SER A 62 26.18 -0.13 3.31
N ASN A 63 27.18 0.55 3.90
CA ASN A 63 27.83 0.14 5.14
C ASN A 63 27.27 0.85 6.38
N LEU A 64 26.35 1.79 6.19
CA LEU A 64 25.76 2.57 7.27
C LEU A 64 24.45 1.94 7.75
N SER A 65 24.21 2.01 9.06
CA SER A 65 22.90 1.71 9.62
C SER A 65 21.86 2.73 9.16
N GLY A 66 20.57 2.38 9.20
CA GLY A 66 19.50 3.31 8.85
C GLY A 66 19.48 4.60 9.69
N ALA A 67 19.97 4.54 10.94
CA ALA A 67 20.10 5.72 11.80
C ALA A 67 21.24 6.64 11.32
N GLU A 68 22.37 6.07 10.93
CA GLU A 68 23.52 6.82 10.39
C GLU A 68 23.18 7.42 9.02
N VAL A 69 22.49 6.68 8.14
CA VAL A 69 21.98 7.22 6.87
C VAL A 69 21.06 8.42 7.11
N LYS A 70 20.14 8.31 8.09
CA LYS A 70 19.26 9.43 8.45
C LYS A 70 20.05 10.64 8.97
N ALA A 71 21.01 10.42 9.86
CA ALA A 71 21.86 11.48 10.40
C ALA A 71 22.67 12.17 9.28
N PHE A 72 23.25 11.39 8.38
CA PHE A 72 23.98 11.87 7.20
C PHE A 72 23.11 12.73 6.29
N LEU A 73 21.91 12.27 5.93
CA LEU A 73 20.98 13.04 5.10
C LEU A 73 20.51 14.34 5.78
N ILE A 74 20.31 14.33 7.09
CA ILE A 74 20.01 15.55 7.86
C ILE A 74 21.19 16.52 7.80
N ALA A 75 22.42 16.04 7.99
CA ALA A 75 23.60 16.88 7.88
C ALA A 75 23.73 17.51 6.48
N LEU A 76 23.49 16.74 5.41
CA LEU A 76 23.46 17.26 4.04
C LEU A 76 22.37 18.34 3.84
N SER A 77 21.20 18.16 4.45
CA SER A 77 20.09 19.12 4.32
C SER A 77 20.37 20.49 4.95
N HIS A 78 21.31 20.57 5.91
CA HIS A 78 21.71 21.81 6.55
C HIS A 78 22.90 22.50 5.87
N LEU A 79 23.46 21.90 4.80
CA LEU A 79 24.51 22.56 4.03
C LEU A 79 23.98 23.82 3.32
N PRO A 80 24.79 24.87 3.20
CA PRO A 80 24.40 26.05 2.44
C PRO A 80 24.06 25.66 0.99
N GLY A 81 22.99 26.26 0.45
CA GLY A 81 22.48 25.95 -0.89
C GLY A 81 21.60 24.71 -0.99
N ALA A 82 21.51 23.86 0.03
CA ALA A 82 20.64 22.68 0.00
C ALA A 82 19.15 23.06 -0.16
N ALA A 83 18.69 24.08 0.58
CA ALA A 83 17.33 24.59 0.48
C ALA A 83 17.00 25.12 -0.94
N GLU A 84 17.94 25.83 -1.56
CA GLU A 84 17.77 26.37 -2.92
C GLU A 84 17.71 25.25 -3.96
N LEU A 85 18.56 24.24 -3.84
CA LEU A 85 18.52 23.05 -4.70
C LEU A 85 17.19 22.31 -4.58
N THR A 86 16.61 22.23 -3.38
CA THR A 86 15.27 21.63 -3.20
C THR A 86 14.15 22.49 -3.77
N ALA A 87 14.25 23.82 -3.70
CA ALA A 87 13.26 24.74 -4.25
C ALA A 87 13.27 24.77 -5.80
N ASN A 88 14.44 24.52 -6.39
CA ASN A 88 14.64 24.47 -7.83
C ASN A 88 14.30 23.11 -8.46
N LEU A 89 13.92 22.11 -7.65
CA LEU A 89 13.42 20.85 -8.19
C LEU A 89 12.13 21.10 -8.98
N PRO A 90 11.97 20.50 -10.17
CA PRO A 90 10.70 20.57 -10.87
C PRO A 90 9.61 20.01 -9.95
N LYS A 91 8.54 20.79 -9.74
CA LYS A 91 7.38 20.32 -8.98
C LYS A 91 6.83 19.10 -9.72
N SER A 92 7.03 17.90 -9.20
CA SER A 92 6.42 16.72 -9.81
C SER A 92 4.91 16.82 -9.61
N GLY A 93 4.19 17.12 -10.68
CA GLY A 93 2.74 17.36 -10.66
C GLY A 93 2.12 17.36 -12.06
N ASP A 94 2.87 17.78 -13.08
CA ASP A 94 2.43 17.67 -14.47
C ASP A 94 3.02 16.42 -15.11
N THR A 95 2.27 15.32 -15.04
CA THR A 95 2.35 14.25 -16.04
C THR A 95 0.95 14.10 -16.63
N PRO A 96 0.80 13.99 -17.98
CA PRO A 96 -0.49 13.77 -18.62
C PRO A 96 -1.12 12.43 -18.23
#